data_AF-A0A552HJV6-F1
#
_entry.id   AF-A0A552HJV6-F1
#
_cell.length_a   1.000
_cell.length_b   1.000
_cell.length_c   1.000
_cell.angle_alpha   90.00
_cell.angle_beta   90.00
_cell.angle_gamma   90.00
#
_symmetry.space_group_name_H-M   'P 1'
#
loop_
_entity.id
_entity.type
_entity.pdbx_description
1 polymer ?
#
loop_
_entity_poly.entity_id
_entity_poly.type
_entity_poly.pdbx_seq_one_letter_code
_entity_poly.pdbx_strand_id
1 'polypeptide(L)' 'MNEQPIPAYLNLVQSLLTCADGEEANLLSQNRELVDEGLVQTMVAVAQQYREAGRENEA' A
#
# COMPACT_ATOMS: atom_id res chain seq x y z
N MET A 1 -18.24 7.43 -13.05
CA MET A 1 -18.18 6.19 -12.24
C MET A 1 -16.92 6.37 -11.43
N ASN A 2 -17.05 6.55 -10.11
CA ASN A 2 -16.00 7.10 -9.26
C ASN A 2 -14.78 6.19 -9.26
N GLU A 3 -13.85 6.47 -10.17
CA GLU A 3 -12.49 5.96 -10.19
C GLU A 3 -11.84 6.48 -8.90
N GLN A 4 -12.05 5.74 -7.80
CA GLN A 4 -11.23 5.91 -6.60
C GLN A 4 -9.78 5.97 -7.09
N PRO A 5 -8.97 6.92 -6.63
CA PRO A 5 -7.64 7.10 -7.16
C PRO A 5 -6.79 5.89 -6.75
N ILE A 6 -6.81 4.84 -7.56
CA ILE A 6 -5.83 3.75 -7.58
C ILE A 6 -4.42 4.31 -7.34
N PRO A 7 -3.99 5.44 -7.94
CA PRO A 7 -2.70 6.06 -7.62
C PRO A 7 -2.54 6.52 -6.16
N ALA A 8 -3.59 6.95 -5.47
CA ALA A 8 -3.51 7.39 -4.08
C ALA A 8 -3.35 6.20 -3.12
N TYR A 9 -4.08 5.10 -3.34
CA TYR A 9 -3.87 3.88 -2.57
C TYR A 9 -2.46 3.32 -2.78
N LEU A 10 -1.99 3.26 -4.02
CA LEU A 10 -0.62 2.82 -4.33
C LEU A 10 0.45 3.70 -3.68
N ASN A 11 0.26 5.02 -3.67
CA ASN A 11 1.16 5.93 -2.96
C ASN A 11 1.16 5.66 -1.47
N LEU A 12 -0.02 5.49 -0.85
CA LEU A 12 -0.12 5.21 0.58
C LEU A 12 0.57 3.90 0.95
N VAL A 13 0.36 2.84 0.16
CA VAL A 13 1.02 1.54 0.36
C VAL A 13 2.53 1.64 0.20
N GLN A 14 3.03 2.31 -0.84
CA GLN A 14 4.47 2.52 -1.01
C GLN A 14 5.06 3.32 0.14
N SER A 15 4.40 4.40 0.55
CA SER A 15 4.84 5.18 1.69
C SER A 15 4.91 4.32 2.94
N LEU A 16 3.90 3.49 3.24
CA LEU A 16 3.93 2.54 4.36
C LEU A 16 5.11 1.57 4.27
N LEU A 17 5.43 1.05 3.07
CA LEU A 17 6.55 0.13 2.86
C LEU A 17 7.92 0.80 3.06
N THR A 18 8.05 2.10 2.80
CA THR A 18 9.31 2.86 2.93
C THR A 18 9.42 3.66 4.22
N CYS A 19 8.33 3.75 4.98
CA CYS A 19 8.18 4.55 6.17
C CYS A 19 9.04 3.98 7.31
N ALA A 20 9.59 4.85 8.16
CA ALA A 20 10.27 4.41 9.37
C ALA A 20 9.26 3.90 10.42
N ASP A 21 9.72 3.02 11.30
CA ASP A 21 8.93 2.45 12.39
C ASP A 21 8.35 3.59 13.26
N GLY A 22 7.01 3.66 13.33
CA GLY A 22 6.28 4.68 14.09
C GLY A 22 5.72 5.86 13.28
N GLU A 23 6.10 6.05 12.01
CA GLU A 23 5.47 7.06 11.14
C GLU A 23 4.23 6.53 10.41
N GLU A 24 4.02 5.20 10.38
CA GLU A 24 2.87 4.54 9.73
C GLU A 24 1.54 5.03 10.28
N ALA A 25 1.44 5.18 11.61
CA ALA A 25 0.22 5.63 12.27
C ALA A 25 -0.13 7.08 11.90
N ASN A 26 0.88 7.93 11.73
CA ASN A 26 0.69 9.31 11.30
C ASN A 26 0.29 9.39 9.82
N LEU A 27 0.90 8.55 8.98
CA LEU A 27 0.59 8.43 7.56
C LEU A 27 -0.86 7.94 7.34
N LEU A 28 -1.28 6.90 8.06
CA LEU A 28 -2.66 6.38 8.04
C LEU A 28 -3.66 7.40 8.57
N SER A 29 -3.30 8.16 9.62
CA SER A 29 -4.16 9.20 10.18
C SER A 29 -4.38 10.37 9.22
N GLN A 30 -3.34 10.76 8.46
CA GLN A 30 -3.44 11.81 7.44
C GLN A 30 -4.24 11.38 6.21
N ASN A 31 -4.20 10.08 5.88
CA ASN A 31 -4.88 9.53 4.71
C ASN A 31 -6.12 8.73 5.10
N ARG A 32 -6.80 9.12 6.19
CA ARG A 32 -7.93 8.36 6.75
C ARG A 32 -9.08 8.12 5.76
N GLU A 33 -9.25 9.03 4.80
CA GLU A 33 -10.20 8.94 3.69
C GLU A 33 -9.84 7.87 2.64
N LEU A 34 -8.61 7.36 2.69
CA LEU A 34 -8.12 6.28 1.86
C LEU A 34 -8.02 4.97 2.65
N VAL A 35 -8.23 4.98 3.97
CA VAL A 35 -8.16 3.77 4.81
C VAL A 35 -9.50 3.04 4.76
N ASP A 36 -9.75 2.46 3.59
CA ASP A 36 -10.96 1.71 3.26
C ASP A 36 -10.62 0.32 2.71
N GLU A 37 -11.65 -0.47 2.39
CA GLU A 37 -11.48 -1.80 1.80
C GLU A 37 -10.60 -1.78 0.54
N GLY A 38 -10.67 -0.72 -0.27
CA GLY A 38 -9.84 -0.54 -1.47
C GLY A 38 -8.34 -0.49 -1.17
N LEU A 39 -7.95 0.11 -0.04
CA LEU A 39 -6.55 0.13 0.40
C LEU A 39 -6.09 -1.27 0.82
N VAL A 40 -6.92 -2.00 1.57
CA VAL A 40 -6.61 -3.36 2.01
C VAL A 40 -6.40 -4.28 0.81
N GLN A 41 -7.28 -4.21 -0.20
CA GLN A 41 -7.12 -4.96 -1.45
C GLN A 41 -5.81 -4.61 -2.18
N THR A 42 -5.47 -3.31 -2.23
CA THR A 42 -4.22 -2.83 -2.85
C THR A 42 -2.99 -3.35 -2.10
N MET A 43 -2.99 -3.30 -0.77
CA MET A 43 -1.91 -3.84 0.07
C MET A 43 -1.70 -5.34 -0.18
N VAL A 44 -2.78 -6.11 -0.28
CA VAL A 44 -2.70 -7.55 -0.56
C VAL A 44 -2.12 -7.81 -1.95
N ALA A 45 -2.57 -7.08 -2.97
CA ALA A 45 -2.06 -7.21 -4.33
C ALA A 45 -0.55 -6.88 -4.40
N VAL A 46 -0.13 -5.78 -3.76
CA VAL A 46 1.29 -5.40 -3.69
C VAL A 46 2.09 -6.45 -2.91
N ALA A 47 1.61 -6.93 -1.76
CA ALA A 47 2.30 -7.98 -1.00
C ALA A 47 2.39 -9.32 -1.75
N GLN A 48 1.43 -9.65 -2.61
CA GLN A 48 1.50 -10.79 -3.52
C GLN A 48 2.60 -10.57 -4.57
N GLN A 49 2.58 -9.42 -5.24
CA GLN A 49 3.61 -9.05 -6.22
C GLN A 49 5.02 -9.05 -5.62
N TYR A 50 5.21 -8.51 -4.41
CA TYR A 50 6.50 -8.53 -3.72
C TYR A 50 6.94 -9.96 -3.33
N ARG A 51 6.02 -10.86 -3.00
CA ARG A 51 6.33 -12.28 -2.75
C ARG A 51 6.62 -13.05 -4.04
N GLU A 52 6.04 -12.66 -5.16
CA GLU A 52 6.35 -13.24 -6.47
C GLU A 52 7.70 -12.71 -6.96
N ALA A 53 7.89 -11.40 -7.00
CA ALA A 53 9.16 -10.75 -7.38
C ALA A 53 10.32 -11.09 -6.42
N GLY A 54 10.05 -11.21 -5.11
CA GLY A 54 11.04 -11.64 -4.13
C GLY A 54 11.48 -13.11 -4.32
N ARG A 55 10.61 -13.96 -4.89
CA ARG A 55 10.95 -15.34 -5.29
C ARG A 55 11.68 -15.40 -6.63
N GLU A 56 11.56 -14.38 -7.47
CA GLU A 56 12.34 -14.28 -8.72
C GLU A 56 13.81 -13.92 -8.50
N ASN A 57 14.19 -13.43 -7.30
CA ASN A 57 15.57 -13.12 -6.96
C ASN A 57 16.36 -14.32 -6.38
N GLU A 58 15.77 -15.52 -6.39
CA GLU A 58 16.41 -16.81 -6.02
C GLU A 58 16.71 -17.71 -7.24
N ALA A 59 16.74 -17.18 -8.47
CA ALA A 59 17.06 -17.93 -9.68
C ALA A 59 18.56 -17.96 -10.03
#